data_AF-A0A4V2NTS0-F1
#
_entry.id   AF-A0A4V2NTS0-F1
#
_cell.length_a   1.000
_cell.length_b   1.000
_cell.length_c   1.000
_cell.angle_alpha   90.00
_cell.angle_beta   90.00
_cell.angle_gamma   90.00
#
_symmetry.space_group_name_H-M   'P 1'
#
loop_
_entity.id
_entity.type
_entity.pdbx_description
1 polymer ?
#
loop_
_entity_poly.entity_id
_entity_poly.type
_entity_poly.pdbx_seq_one_letter_code
_entity_poly.pdbx_strand_id
1 'polypeptide(L)' 'MSMSKRAGIGDTISFKKKDHTTIGVVYLTQDNSVLVEISQEDTAILNLENNKTVVAHKNYTLLSKKNKKIV' A
#
# COMPACT_ATOMS: atom_id res chain seq x y z
N MET A 1 21.90 7.76 -5.76
CA MET A 1 20.87 6.94 -6.43
C MET A 1 19.76 6.59 -5.46
N SER A 2 18.52 6.64 -5.95
CA SER A 2 17.27 6.61 -5.20
C SER A 2 17.05 5.30 -4.44
N MET A 3 16.91 5.37 -3.12
CA MET A 3 16.52 4.24 -2.27
C MET A 3 15.09 3.81 -2.60
N SER A 4 14.93 2.75 -3.39
CA SER A 4 13.64 2.08 -3.59
C SER A 4 13.22 1.41 -2.27
N LYS A 5 12.67 2.20 -1.34
CA LYS A 5 12.10 1.68 -0.08
C LYS A 5 10.85 0.86 -0.41
N ARG A 6 11.05 -0.43 -0.68
CA ARG A 6 9.96 -1.41 -0.81
C ARG A 6 9.22 -1.48 0.52
N ALA A 7 7.89 -1.50 0.44
CA ALA A 7 7.02 -1.66 1.59
C ALA A 7 7.00 -3.15 1.96
N GLY A 8 7.08 -3.43 3.25
CA GLY A 8 6.99 -4.75 3.85
C GLY A 8 5.58 -5.02 4.38
N ILE A 9 5.35 -6.25 4.81
CA ILE A 9 4.10 -6.64 5.50
C ILE A 9 3.94 -5.81 6.77
N GLY A 10 2.77 -5.20 6.95
CA GLY A 10 2.42 -4.31 8.06
C GLY A 10 2.79 -2.84 7.85
N ASP A 11 3.42 -2.50 6.72
CA ASP A 11 3.71 -1.11 6.36
C ASP A 11 2.48 -0.43 5.76
N THR A 12 2.39 0.89 5.92
CA THR A 12 1.32 1.70 5.35
C THR A 12 1.83 2.42 4.12
N ILE A 13 1.14 2.26 2.99
CA ILE A 13 1.44 2.92 1.73
C ILE A 13 0.26 3.78 1.29
N SER A 14 0.54 4.86 0.58
CA SER A 14 -0.47 5.58 -0.21
C SER A 14 -0.26 5.31 -1.69
N PHE A 15 -1.35 5.16 -2.42
CA PHE A 15 -1.32 4.98 -3.86
C PHE A 15 -2.48 5.75 -4.48
N LYS A 16 -2.28 6.21 -5.72
CA LYS A 16 -3.30 6.96 -6.45
C LYS A 16 -4.08 6.02 -7.37
N LYS A 17 -5.41 5.98 -7.25
CA LYS A 17 -6.29 5.14 -8.05
C LYS A 17 -7.54 5.92 -8.45
N LYS A 18 -7.84 5.97 -9.76
CA LYS A 18 -8.94 6.78 -10.34
C LYS A 18 -8.99 8.22 -9.80
N ASP A 19 -7.83 8.86 -9.78
CA ASP A 19 -7.63 10.22 -9.27
C ASP A 19 -7.78 10.43 -7.75
N HIS A 20 -8.20 9.40 -7.01
CA HIS A 20 -8.26 9.42 -5.56
C HIS A 20 -6.95 8.90 -4.94
N THR A 21 -6.47 9.53 -3.86
CA THR A 21 -5.33 9.02 -3.10
C THR A 21 -5.86 8.14 -1.98
N THR A 22 -5.54 6.85 -2.05
CA THR A 22 -6.00 5.86 -1.08
C THR A 22 -4.83 5.40 -0.23
N ILE A 23 -5.11 5.16 1.04
CA ILE A 23 -4.13 4.64 2.00
C ILE A 23 -4.48 3.19 2.31
N GLY A 24 -3.48 2.32 2.26
CA GLY A 24 -3.66 0.89 2.55
C GLY A 24 -2.52 0.33 3.37
N VAL A 25 -2.81 -0.74 4.08
CA VAL A 25 -1.82 -1.52 4.85
C VAL A 25 -1.41 -2.73 4.04
N VAL A 26 -0.11 -2.89 3.84
CA VAL A 26 0.45 -4.04 3.12
C VAL A 26 0.26 -5.29 3.98
N TYR A 27 -0.44 -6.29 3.45
CA TYR A 27 -0.58 -7.59 4.11
C TYR A 27 0.24 -8.67 3.42
N LEU A 28 0.61 -8.47 2.15
CA LEU A 28 1.43 -9.42 1.40
C LEU A 28 2.35 -8.66 0.43
N THR A 29 3.58 -9.11 0.29
CA THR A 29 4.56 -8.55 -0.66
C THR A 29 4.97 -9.62 -1.64
N GLN A 30 5.01 -9.28 -2.93
CA GLN A 30 5.52 -10.11 -4.02
C GLN A 30 6.74 -9.43 -4.66
N ASP A 31 7.42 -10.12 -5.58
CA ASP A 31 8.66 -9.64 -6.21
C ASP A 31 8.50 -8.31 -6.96
N ASN A 32 7.33 -8.07 -7.58
CA ASN A 32 7.05 -6.89 -8.39
C ASN A 32 5.91 -6.00 -7.87
N SER A 33 5.15 -6.51 -6.90
CA SER A 33 3.90 -5.89 -6.44
C SER A 33 3.70 -6.14 -4.95
N VAL A 34 2.92 -5.28 -4.31
CA VAL A 34 2.44 -5.49 -2.94
C VAL A 34 0.93 -5.55 -2.96
N LEU A 35 0.38 -6.43 -2.14
CA LEU A 35 -1.04 -6.48 -1.89
C LEU A 35 -1.31 -5.72 -0.60
N VAL A 36 -2.24 -4.79 -0.71
CA VAL A 36 -2.64 -3.93 0.40
C VAL A 36 -4.11 -4.06 0.66
N GLU A 37 -4.45 -3.97 1.92
CA GLU A 37 -5.80 -3.93 2.42
C GLU A 37 -6.15 -2.46 2.71
N ILE A 38 -7.27 -2.02 2.18
CA ILE A 38 -7.81 -0.67 2.34
C ILE A 38 -9.09 -0.75 3.18
N SER A 39 -9.54 0.39 3.71
CA SER A 39 -10.80 0.44 4.44
C SER A 39 -11.99 0.18 3.52
N GLN A 40 -13.08 -0.32 4.10
CA GLN A 40 -14.33 -0.56 3.37
C GLN A 40 -14.91 0.74 2.79
N GLU A 41 -14.68 1.88 3.46
CA GLU A 41 -15.05 3.22 2.99
C GLU A 41 -14.32 3.57 1.67
N ASP A 42 -12.98 3.45 1.65
CA ASP A 42 -12.19 3.63 0.44
C ASP A 42 -12.61 2.65 -0.67
N THR A 43 -12.91 1.40 -0.31
CA THR A 43 -13.37 0.36 -1.23
C THR A 43 -14.66 0.78 -1.94
N ALA A 44 -15.62 1.35 -1.18
CA ALA A 44 -16.87 1.87 -1.73
C ALA A 44 -16.64 3.09 -2.63
N ILE A 45 -15.76 4.02 -2.23
CA ILE A 45 -15.39 5.20 -3.03
C ILE A 45 -14.76 4.77 -4.36
N LEU A 46 -13.84 3.80 -4.32
CA LEU A 46 -13.11 3.29 -5.47
C LEU A 46 -13.95 2.32 -6.33
N ASN A 47 -15.14 1.93 -5.86
CA ASN A 47 -15.99 0.89 -6.43
C ASN A 47 -15.19 -0.41 -6.68
N LEU A 48 -14.47 -0.87 -5.67
CA LEU A 48 -13.74 -2.13 -5.70
C LEU A 48 -14.63 -3.24 -5.15
N GLU A 49 -14.59 -4.42 -5.77
CA GLU A 49 -15.36 -5.60 -5.30
C GLU A 49 -14.85 -6.14 -3.97
N ASN A 50 -13.61 -5.80 -3.60
CA ASN A 50 -12.99 -6.28 -2.38
C ASN A 50 -12.07 -5.21 -1.79
N ASN A 51 -11.88 -5.26 -0.47
CA ASN A 51 -11.03 -4.34 0.28
C ASN A 51 -9.53 -4.60 0.07
N LYS A 52 -9.17 -5.45 -0.89
CA LYS A 52 -7.81 -5.87 -1.22
C LYS A 52 -7.46 -5.39 -2.62
N THR A 53 -6.31 -4.73 -2.75
CA THR A 53 -5.82 -4.26 -4.04
C THR A 53 -4.34 -4.59 -4.21
N VAL A 54 -3.98 -4.92 -5.44
CA VAL A 54 -2.59 -5.09 -5.86
C VAL A 54 -2.05 -3.74 -6.31
N VAL A 55 -0.87 -3.38 -5.82
CA VAL A 55 -0.19 -2.14 -6.17
C VAL A 55 1.27 -2.45 -6.52
N ALA A 56 1.71 -2.01 -7.70
CA ALA A 56 3.09 -2.20 -8.12
C ALA A 56 4.03 -1.29 -7.31
N HIS A 57 5.27 -1.73 -7.08
CA HIS A 57 6.28 -0.95 -6.36
C HIS A 57 6.56 0.46 -6.92
N LYS A 58 6.22 0.68 -8.18
CA LYS A 58 6.36 1.98 -8.88
C LYS A 58 5.18 2.93 -8.68
N ASN A 59 4.05 2.46 -8.19
CA ASN A 59 2.77 3.19 -8.16
C ASN A 59 2.29 3.52 -6.74
N TYR A 60 3.16 3.39 -5.73
CA TYR A 60 2.83 3.76 -4.36
C TYR A 60 3.96 4.55 -3.69
N THR A 61 3.58 5.29 -2.65
CA THR A 61 4.47 6.01 -1.75
C THR A 61 4.39 5.37 -0.37
N LEU A 62 5.54 5.00 0.20
CA LEU A 62 5.60 4.46 1.56
C LEU A 62 5.38 5.60 2.56
N LEU A 63 4.28 5.54 3.33
CA LEU A 63 3.93 6.56 4.32
C LEU A 63 4.52 6.25 5.68
N SER A 64 4.31 5.02 6.15
CA SER A 64 4.78 4.58 7.46
C SER A 64 5.47 3.24 7.31
N LYS A 65 6.74 3.20 7.71
CA LYS A 65 7.45 1.95 7.89
C LYS A 65 7.31 1.56 9.35
N LYS A 66 6.84 0.35 9.66
CA LYS A 66 7.06 -0.25 10.98
C LYS A 66 8.55 -0.55 11.10
N ASN A 67 9.34 0.50 11.32
CA ASN A 67 10.69 0.33 11.82
C ASN A 67 10.53 -0.27 13.21
N LYS A 68 10.91 -1.53 13.34
CA LYS A 68 11.21 -2.16 14.62
C LYS A 68 12.16 -1.20 15.33
N LYS A 69 11.63 -0.45 16.30
CA LYS A 69 12.42 0.39 17.18
C LYS A 69 13.31 -0.61 17.92
N ILE A 70 14.56 -0.71 17.48
CA ILE A 70 15.59 -1.45 18.18
C ILE A 70 15.89 -0.56 19.40
N VAL A 71 15.32 -0.94 20.54
CA VAL A 71 15.72 -0.45 21.85
C VAL A 71 16.27 -1.63 22.63
#